data_AF-A0A7X8UBC2-F1
#
_entry.id   AF-A0A7X8UBC2-F1
#
_cell.length_a   1.000
_cell.length_b   1.000
_cell.length_c   1.000
_cell.angle_alpha   90.00
_cell.angle_beta   90.00
_cell.angle_gamma   90.00
#
_symmetry.space_group_name_H-M   'P 1'
#
loop_
_entity.id
_entity.type
_entity.pdbx_description
1 polymer ?
#
loop_
_entity_poly.entity_id
_entity_poly.type
_entity_poly.pdbx_seq_one_letter_code
_entity_poly.pdbx_strand_id
1 'polypeptide(L)'
;MVGNILTMVREQSRQQEQRYIDVFPGWKRGTVPQCPRVVAGKRCYEADGRKVPECICTRYGRRIFDHTRIWRTPEGYRVLTTEPYNVDLDDLAAFRDECRGLGLAVELFAHSPYSPGHTVTLMIHRADQVVRHDLIG
;
A
#
# COMPACT_ATOMS: atom_id res chain seq x y z
N MET A 1 13.24 -1.48 33.59
CA MET A 1 12.04 -0.92 32.90
C MET A 1 12.11 -0.96 31.37
N VAL A 2 13.26 -1.16 30.73
CA VAL A 2 13.40 -1.20 29.25
C VAL A 2 12.83 -2.49 28.61
N GLY A 3 12.85 -3.62 29.34
CA GLY A 3 12.33 -4.91 28.86
C GLY A 3 10.82 -4.93 28.55
N ASN A 4 10.01 -4.17 29.31
CA ASN A 4 8.56 -4.09 29.07
C ASN A 4 8.22 -3.33 27.79
N ILE A 5 8.97 -2.26 27.48
CA ILE A 5 8.69 -1.41 26.32
C ILE A 5 8.98 -2.18 25.02
N LEU A 6 10.10 -2.91 24.96
CA LEU A 6 10.46 -3.70 23.77
C LEU A 6 9.49 -4.85 23.52
N THR A 7 8.98 -5.48 24.58
CA THR A 7 7.96 -6.53 24.48
C THR A 7 6.64 -5.97 23.96
N MET A 8 6.17 -4.84 24.52
CA MET A 8 4.96 -4.15 24.06
C MET A 8 5.03 -3.72 22.59
N VAL A 9 6.15 -3.14 22.15
CA VAL A 9 6.34 -2.73 20.74
C VAL A 9 6.28 -3.92 19.80
N ARG A 10 6.86 -5.06 20.19
CA ARG A 10 6.80 -6.30 19.41
C ARG A 10 5.40 -6.87 19.34
N GLU A 11 4.66 -6.86 20.45
CA GLU A 11 3.27 -7.32 20.50
C GLU A 11 2.36 -6.44 19.64
N GLN A 12 2.48 -5.12 19.72
CA GLN A 12 1.75 -4.20 18.86
C GLN A 12 2.06 -4.42 17.38
N SER A 13 3.34 -4.62 17.03
CA SER A 13 3.74 -4.91 15.65
C SER A 13 3.14 -6.24 15.15
N ARG A 14 3.10 -7.27 15.99
CA ARG A 14 2.50 -8.57 15.65
C ARG A 14 0.98 -8.49 15.50
N GLN A 15 0.30 -7.78 16.39
CA GLN A 15 -1.15 -7.54 16.29
C GLN A 15 -1.49 -6.78 15.02
N GLN A 16 -0.68 -5.78 14.65
CA GLN A 16 -0.84 -5.05 13.41
C GLN A 16 -0.64 -5.94 12.19
N GLU A 17 0.41 -6.75 12.16
CA GLU A 17 0.64 -7.70 11.08
C GLU A 17 -0.51 -8.71 10.96
N GLN A 18 -1.03 -9.19 12.10
CA GLN A 18 -2.18 -10.08 12.13
C GLN A 18 -3.43 -9.45 11.51
N ARG A 19 -3.74 -8.18 11.80
CA ARG A 19 -4.89 -7.48 11.17
C ARG A 19 -4.77 -7.43 9.65
N TYR A 20 -3.56 -7.21 9.13
CA TYR A 20 -3.34 -7.27 7.68
C TYR A 20 -3.53 -8.68 7.12
N ILE A 21 -3.11 -9.72 7.84
CA ILE A 21 -3.32 -11.13 7.44
C ILE A 21 -4.81 -11.48 7.44
N ASP A 22 -5.56 -11.03 8.44
CA ASP A 22 -6.99 -11.31 8.58
C ASP A 22 -7.79 -10.63 7.45
N VAL A 23 -7.39 -9.42 7.05
CA VAL A 23 -8.02 -8.67 5.96
C VAL A 23 -7.60 -9.19 4.58
N PHE A 24 -6.36 -9.66 4.43
CA PHE A 24 -5.81 -10.14 3.16
C PHE A 24 -5.33 -11.60 3.28
N PRO A 25 -6.25 -12.57 3.48
CA PRO A 25 -5.88 -13.96 3.72
C PRO A 25 -5.14 -14.54 2.51
N GLY A 26 -4.02 -15.23 2.79
CA GLY A 26 -3.18 -15.86 1.76
C GLY A 26 -2.28 -14.91 0.96
N TRP A 27 -2.40 -13.59 1.17
CA TRP A 27 -1.51 -12.61 0.54
C TRP A 27 -0.16 -12.63 1.25
N LYS A 28 0.92 -12.52 0.47
CA LYS A 28 2.29 -12.54 0.99
C LYS A 28 2.90 -11.15 0.91
N ARG A 29 3.48 -10.68 2.02
CA ARG A 29 4.18 -9.40 2.04
C ARG A 29 5.39 -9.44 1.09
N GLY A 30 5.48 -8.44 0.22
CA GLY A 30 6.62 -8.25 -0.68
C GLY A 30 7.73 -7.42 -0.03
N THR A 31 8.96 -7.65 -0.50
CA THR A 31 10.18 -6.92 -0.07
C THR A 31 10.66 -5.90 -1.10
N VAL A 32 9.96 -5.79 -2.23
CA VAL A 32 10.27 -4.83 -3.29
C VAL A 32 9.86 -3.40 -2.89
N PRO A 33 10.38 -2.36 -3.56
CA PRO A 33 9.99 -0.99 -3.27
C PRO A 33 8.47 -0.79 -3.32
N GLN A 34 7.94 -0.15 -2.29
CA GLN A 34 6.53 0.17 -2.13
C GLN A 34 6.16 1.35 -3.04
N CYS A 35 5.93 1.06 -4.32
CA CYS A 35 5.75 2.09 -5.35
C CYS A 35 4.75 1.62 -6.41
N PRO A 36 3.79 2.47 -6.83
CA PRO A 36 2.88 2.16 -7.94
C PRO A 36 3.61 1.73 -9.23
N ARG A 37 4.78 2.30 -9.54
CA ARG A 37 5.57 1.86 -10.70
C ARG A 37 5.95 0.38 -10.62
N VAL A 38 6.26 -0.14 -9.43
CA VAL A 38 6.60 -1.56 -9.23
C VAL A 38 5.37 -2.45 -9.45
N VAL A 39 4.20 -2.00 -9.02
CA VAL A 39 2.92 -2.67 -9.31
C VAL A 39 2.67 -2.73 -10.81
N ALA A 40 2.96 -1.64 -11.53
CA ALA A 40 2.87 -1.57 -12.99
C ALA A 40 3.96 -2.36 -13.74
N GLY A 41 4.86 -3.05 -13.04
CA GLY A 41 5.99 -3.78 -13.64
C GLY A 41 7.12 -2.87 -14.15
N LYS A 42 7.15 -1.61 -13.72
CA LYS A 42 8.20 -0.62 -14.04
C LYS A 42 9.18 -0.49 -12.87
N ARG A 43 10.35 0.07 -13.15
CA ARG A 43 11.39 0.33 -12.14
C ARG A 43 11.07 1.58 -11.30
N CYS A 44 11.35 1.51 -10.00
CA CYS A 44 11.28 2.63 -9.05
C CYS A 44 12.64 3.35 -8.88
N TYR A 45 13.72 2.64 -9.21
CA TYR A 45 15.10 3.12 -9.20
C TYR A 45 15.71 2.90 -10.59
N GLU A 46 16.58 3.80 -11.00
CA GLU A 46 17.41 3.67 -12.19
C GLU A 46 18.41 2.51 -12.03
N ALA A 47 19.07 2.12 -13.13
CA ALA A 47 20.05 1.03 -13.12
C ALA A 47 21.26 1.30 -12.20
N ASP A 48 21.60 2.58 -12.00
CA ASP A 48 22.67 3.04 -11.12
C ASP A 48 22.24 3.12 -9.63
N GLY A 49 21.01 2.69 -9.31
CA GLY A 49 20.46 2.68 -7.96
C GLY A 49 19.86 4.01 -7.50
N ARG A 50 19.90 5.08 -8.32
CA ARG A 50 19.25 6.35 -7.98
C ARG A 50 17.73 6.23 -8.11
N LYS A 51 16.99 7.01 -7.31
CA LYS A 51 15.53 7.07 -7.46
C LYS A 51 15.21 7.66 -8.84
N VAL A 52 14.22 7.08 -9.54
CA VAL A 52 13.71 7.70 -10.77
C VAL A 52 13.28 9.14 -10.46
N PRO A 53 13.73 10.16 -11.23
CA PRO A 53 13.31 11.54 -11.03
C PRO A 53 11.78 11.66 -11.03
N GLU A 54 11.24 12.46 -10.11
CA GLU A 54 9.78 12.68 -9.98
C GLU A 54 8.95 11.39 -9.85
N CYS A 55 9.55 10.30 -9.34
CA CYS A 55 8.84 9.05 -9.10
C CYS A 55 7.61 9.29 -8.22
N ILE A 56 6.46 8.78 -8.67
CA ILE A 56 5.15 8.96 -8.03
C ILE A 56 5.17 8.71 -6.51
N CYS A 57 5.91 7.70 -6.02
CA CYS A 57 5.99 7.41 -4.58
C CYS A 57 6.77 8.46 -3.78
N THR A 58 7.65 9.21 -4.42
CA THR A 58 8.40 10.30 -3.81
C THR A 58 7.59 11.60 -3.83
N ARG A 59 6.99 11.96 -4.98
CA ARG A 59 6.26 13.23 -5.15
C ARG A 59 5.00 13.33 -4.28
N TYR A 60 4.21 12.26 -4.19
CA TYR A 60 3.07 12.24 -3.28
C TYR A 60 3.51 12.00 -1.83
N GLY A 61 4.62 11.27 -1.63
CA GLY A 61 5.25 11.08 -0.32
C GLY A 61 4.26 10.60 0.74
N ARG A 62 4.44 11.05 1.99
CA ARG A 62 3.61 10.64 3.13
C ARG A 62 2.15 11.10 3.08
N ARG A 63 1.78 12.01 2.16
CA ARG A 63 0.37 12.45 2.00
C ARG A 63 -0.51 11.30 1.52
N ILE A 64 0.01 10.51 0.58
CA ILE A 64 -0.65 9.31 0.06
C ILE A 64 -0.07 8.05 0.69
N PHE A 65 1.26 7.98 0.83
CA PHE A 65 1.98 6.75 1.12
C PHE A 65 2.29 6.53 2.60
N ASP A 66 1.30 6.67 3.49
CA ASP A 66 1.47 6.25 4.88
C ASP A 66 1.07 4.78 5.07
N HIS A 67 1.73 4.16 6.05
CA HIS A 67 1.59 2.75 6.42
C HIS A 67 1.60 1.77 5.24
N THR A 68 2.30 2.16 4.17
CA THR A 68 2.29 1.45 2.88
C THR A 68 2.78 0.02 3.02
N ARG A 69 2.14 -0.90 2.31
CA ARG A 69 2.56 -2.30 2.18
C ARG A 69 2.42 -2.73 0.73
N ILE A 70 3.36 -3.56 0.28
CA ILE A 70 3.26 -4.24 -1.01
C ILE A 70 3.05 -5.72 -0.77
N TRP A 71 2.19 -6.32 -1.57
CA TRP A 71 1.70 -7.68 -1.42
C TRP A 71 1.87 -8.45 -2.72
N ARG A 72 1.90 -9.76 -2.57
CA ARG A 72 1.69 -10.71 -3.63
C ARG A 72 0.41 -11.49 -3.34
N THR A 73 -0.57 -11.40 -4.24
CA THR A 73 -1.83 -12.14 -4.12
C THR A 73 -1.59 -13.64 -4.34
N PRO A 74 -2.53 -14.53 -3.98
CA PRO A 74 -2.44 -15.97 -4.29
C PRO A 74 -2.24 -16.26 -5.79
N GLU A 75 -2.83 -15.45 -6.66
CA GLU A 75 -2.70 -15.52 -8.13
C GLU A 75 -1.33 -14.99 -8.62
N GLY A 76 -0.52 -14.43 -7.71
CA GLY A 76 0.83 -13.97 -7.98
C GLY A 76 0.94 -12.50 -8.40
N TYR A 77 -0.16 -11.75 -8.39
CA TYR A 77 -0.20 -10.33 -8.73
C TYR A 77 0.43 -9.46 -7.65
N ARG A 78 0.95 -8.30 -8.04
CA ARG A 78 1.42 -7.30 -7.07
C ARG A 78 0.31 -6.32 -6.77
N VAL A 79 0.10 -6.06 -5.49
CA VAL A 79 -0.86 -5.07 -5.00
C VAL A 79 -0.16 -4.20 -3.97
N LEU A 80 -0.40 -2.89 -4.01
CA LEU A 80 0.09 -1.94 -3.01
C LEU A 80 -1.10 -1.42 -2.21
N THR A 81 -1.03 -1.50 -0.89
CA THR A 81 -2.01 -0.88 0.00
C THR A 81 -1.38 0.29 0.72
N THR A 82 -2.11 1.38 0.90
CA THR A 82 -1.64 2.55 1.65
C THR A 82 -2.77 3.32 2.28
N GLU A 83 -2.47 4.07 3.33
CA GLU A 83 -3.44 4.86 4.07
C GLU A 83 -3.09 6.35 3.91
N PRO A 84 -3.84 7.11 3.11
CA PRO A 84 -3.63 8.55 3.02
C PRO A 84 -4.10 9.22 4.32
N TYR A 85 -3.29 10.14 4.84
CA TYR A 85 -3.67 10.98 5.99
C TYR A 85 -3.69 12.45 5.55
N ASN A 86 -4.76 13.15 5.93
CA ASN A 86 -4.94 14.59 5.65
C ASN A 86 -4.80 14.95 4.16
N VAL A 87 -5.22 14.05 3.26
CA VAL A 87 -5.24 14.34 1.81
C VAL A 87 -6.55 14.99 1.43
N ASP A 88 -6.50 16.03 0.59
CA ASP A 88 -7.71 16.56 -0.03
C ASP A 88 -8.15 15.70 -1.24
N LEU A 89 -9.37 15.95 -1.73
CA LEU A 89 -9.94 15.19 -2.84
C LEU A 89 -9.22 15.45 -4.17
N ASP A 90 -8.63 16.63 -4.35
CA ASP A 90 -7.96 17.02 -5.59
C ASP A 90 -6.60 16.30 -5.74
N ASP A 91 -5.84 16.22 -4.65
CA ASP A 91 -4.61 15.43 -4.54
C ASP A 91 -4.89 13.95 -4.82
N LEU A 92 -5.99 13.41 -4.28
CA LEU A 92 -6.39 12.03 -4.52
C LEU A 92 -6.82 11.83 -5.97
N ALA A 93 -7.57 12.76 -6.57
CA ALA A 93 -7.96 12.70 -7.97
C ALA A 93 -6.73 12.73 -8.90
N ALA A 94 -5.81 13.66 -8.67
CA ALA A 94 -4.55 13.75 -9.42
C ALA A 94 -3.71 12.45 -9.29
N PHE A 95 -3.63 11.90 -8.08
CA PHE A 95 -2.96 10.62 -7.85
C PHE A 95 -3.59 9.46 -8.63
N ARG A 96 -4.92 9.38 -8.64
CA ARG A 96 -5.67 8.36 -9.38
C ARG A 96 -5.44 8.49 -10.89
N ASP A 97 -5.43 9.70 -11.41
CA ASP A 97 -5.16 9.96 -12.83
C ASP A 97 -3.76 9.54 -13.25
N GLU A 98 -2.76 9.81 -12.42
CA GLU A 98 -1.39 9.35 -12.70
C GLU A 98 -1.25 7.83 -12.62
N CYS A 99 -1.87 7.20 -11.62
CA CYS A 99 -1.95 5.74 -11.53
C CYS A 99 -2.61 5.14 -12.78
N ARG A 100 -3.69 5.74 -13.28
CA ARG A 100 -4.33 5.33 -14.54
C ARG A 100 -3.38 5.46 -15.73
N GLY A 101 -2.58 6.52 -15.80
CA GLY A 101 -1.52 6.67 -16.81
C GLY A 101 -0.43 5.58 -16.75
N LEU A 102 -0.28 4.89 -15.61
CA LEU A 102 0.60 3.73 -15.45
C LEU A 102 -0.10 2.39 -15.75
N GLY A 103 -1.39 2.39 -16.11
CA GLY A 103 -2.20 1.18 -16.29
C GLY A 103 -2.68 0.57 -14.96
N LEU A 104 -2.81 1.38 -13.92
CA LEU A 104 -3.23 0.95 -12.59
C LEU A 104 -4.66 1.40 -12.28
N ALA A 105 -5.34 0.60 -11.46
CA ALA A 105 -6.55 0.97 -10.77
C ALA A 105 -6.21 1.37 -9.32
N VAL A 106 -7.03 2.26 -8.76
CA VAL A 106 -6.97 2.67 -7.35
C VAL A 106 -8.38 2.52 -6.78
N GLU A 107 -8.51 1.61 -5.82
CA GLU A 107 -9.77 1.31 -5.15
C GLU A 107 -9.72 1.79 -3.69
N LEU A 108 -10.86 2.28 -3.20
CA LEU A 108 -11.04 2.70 -1.82
C LEU A 108 -11.58 1.54 -1.00
N PHE A 109 -10.91 1.26 0.11
CA PHE A 109 -11.25 0.21 1.04
C PHE A 109 -11.53 0.83 2.40
N ALA A 110 -12.75 0.66 2.90
CA ALA A 110 -13.23 1.34 4.12
C ALA A 110 -12.59 0.82 5.41
N HIS A 111 -11.82 -0.27 5.35
CA HIS A 111 -11.23 -0.90 6.52
C HIS A 111 -9.70 -0.70 6.53
N SER A 112 -9.25 0.33 7.24
CA SER A 112 -7.83 0.53 7.56
C SER A 112 -7.37 -0.48 8.62
N PRO A 113 -6.40 -1.38 8.32
CA PRO A 113 -5.88 -2.30 9.33
C PRO A 113 -5.02 -1.59 10.39
N TYR A 114 -4.42 -0.44 10.04
CA TYR A 114 -3.59 0.33 10.96
C TYR A 114 -4.42 1.22 11.90
N SER A 115 -5.44 1.91 11.38
CA SER A 115 -6.34 2.82 12.10
C SER A 115 -7.82 2.59 11.70
N PRO A 116 -8.42 1.47 12.14
CA PRO A 116 -9.81 1.13 11.80
C PRO A 116 -10.79 2.26 12.15
N GLY A 117 -11.64 2.67 11.20
CA GLY A 117 -12.66 3.70 11.39
C GLY A 117 -12.16 5.15 11.34
N HIS A 118 -10.85 5.38 11.22
CA HIS A 118 -10.25 6.73 11.19
C HIS A 118 -9.65 7.11 9.84
N THR A 119 -9.38 6.12 8.97
CA THR A 119 -8.92 6.36 7.60
C THR A 119 -9.37 5.24 6.66
N VAL A 120 -9.31 5.52 5.37
CA VAL A 120 -9.51 4.55 4.30
C VAL A 120 -8.17 3.96 3.87
N THR A 121 -8.18 2.74 3.35
CA THR A 121 -7.04 2.16 2.65
C THR A 121 -7.25 2.30 1.15
N LEU A 122 -6.24 2.79 0.44
CA LEU A 122 -6.16 2.71 -1.00
C LEU A 122 -5.53 1.38 -1.39
N MET A 123 -6.18 0.64 -2.28
CA MET A 123 -5.61 -0.54 -2.92
C MET A 123 -5.24 -0.20 -4.36
N ILE A 124 -3.99 -0.43 -4.73
CA ILE A 124 -3.42 -0.08 -6.02
C ILE A 124 -2.92 -1.36 -6.69
N HIS A 125 -3.50 -1.68 -7.84
CA HIS A 125 -3.19 -2.89 -8.61
C HIS A 125 -3.25 -2.57 -10.10
N ARG A 126 -2.83 -3.50 -10.97
CA ARG A 126 -2.99 -3.28 -12.41
C ARG A 126 -4.46 -3.36 -12.79
N ALA A 127 -4.89 -2.46 -13.66
CA ALA A 127 -6.29 -2.37 -14.08
C ALA A 127 -6.76 -3.60 -14.89
N ASP A 128 -5.82 -4.36 -15.46
CA ASP A 128 -6.09 -5.62 -16.18
C ASP A 128 -6.19 -6.85 -15.26
N GLN A 129 -6.04 -6.67 -13.94
CA GLN A 129 -6.07 -7.74 -12.95
C GLN A 129 -7.34 -7.69 -12.12
N VAL A 130 -8.00 -8.84 -12.01
CA VAL A 130 -9.06 -9.04 -11.03
C VAL A 130 -8.40 -9.41 -9.70
N VAL A 131 -8.40 -8.46 -8.77
CA VAL A 131 -7.91 -8.69 -7.40
C VAL A 131 -9.09 -9.13 -6.55
N ARG A 132 -9.12 -10.41 -6.17
CA ARG A 132 -10.12 -10.91 -5.24
C ARG A 132 -9.65 -10.63 -3.83
N HIS A 133 -10.47 -9.91 -3.09
CA HIS A 133 -10.37 -9.83 -1.64
C HIS A 133 -11.75 -10.11 -1.09
N ASP A 134 -11.84 -10.99 -0.11
CA ASP A 134 -13.10 -11.31 0.53
C ASP A 134 -13.53 -10.08 1.32
N LEU A 135 -14.48 -9.32 0.77
CA LEU A 135 -15.17 -8.28 1.50
C LEU A 135 -15.98 -8.98 2.59
N ILE A 136 -15.41 -9.10 3.80
CA ILE A 136 -16.24 -9.24 4.99
C ILE A 136 -16.94 -7.88 5.13
N GLY A 137 -18.21 -7.85 4.70
CA GLY A 137 -19.11 -6.71 4.86
C GLY A 137 -19.41 -6.40 6.31
#